data_AF-A0A957WLG7-F1
#
_entry.id   AF-A0A957WLG7-F1
#
_cell.length_a   1.000
_cell.length_b   1.000
_cell.length_c   1.000
_cell.angle_alpha   90.00
_cell.angle_beta   90.00
_cell.angle_gamma   90.00
#
_symmetry.space_group_name_H-M   'P 1'
#
loop_
_entity.id
_entity.type
_entity.pdbx_description
1 polymer ?
#
loop_
_entity_poly.entity_id
_entity_poly.type
_entity_poly.pdbx_seq_one_letter_code
_entity_poly.pdbx_strand_id
1 'polypeptide(L)' 'MSSHSSVDSDHLKTDNYTYPQFVIDEKTGQIEVNFIDRESGRVVRHIPSAELKAIVKDYCSSQGANFRQRQA' A
#
# COMPACT_ATOMS: atom_id res chain seq x y z
N MET A 1 41.85 30.34 13.07
CA MET A 1 40.90 29.97 14.15
C MET A 1 39.88 29.03 13.56
N SER A 2 39.71 27.88 14.19
CA SER A 2 38.94 26.74 13.70
C SER A 2 37.44 26.99 13.64
N SER A 3 36.84 26.46 12.57
CA SER A 3 35.54 25.77 12.46
C SER A 3 34.40 26.18 13.38
N HIS A 4 33.26 26.56 12.80
CA HIS A 4 31.94 26.09 13.21
C HIS A 4 31.02 26.09 11.99
N SER A 5 31.01 24.98 11.26
CA SER A 5 29.94 24.65 10.31
C SER A 5 28.75 24.18 11.13
N SER A 6 27.73 25.03 11.27
CA SER A 6 26.42 24.61 11.78
C SER A 6 25.80 23.68 10.75
N VAL A 7 25.83 22.39 11.05
CA VAL A 7 25.08 21.37 10.31
C VAL A 7 23.66 21.43 10.88
N ASP A 8 22.75 22.13 10.19
CA ASP A 8 21.31 22.03 10.44
C ASP A 8 20.84 20.65 9.97
N SER A 9 21.06 19.66 10.83
CA SER A 9 20.47 18.33 10.75
C SER A 9 19.17 18.38 11.54
N ASP A 10 18.02 18.72 10.93
CA ASP A 10 16.69 18.26 11.37
C ASP A 10 15.57 18.73 10.43
N HIS A 11 15.58 18.18 9.22
CA HIS A 11 14.34 17.93 8.50
C HIS A 11 14.35 16.45 8.09
N LEU A 12 14.29 15.56 9.09
CA LEU A 12 13.68 14.26 8.84
C LEU A 12 12.28 14.57 8.33
N LYS A 13 12.11 14.51 7.01
CA LYS A 13 10.83 14.12 6.44
C LYS A 13 10.54 12.79 7.09
N THR A 14 9.69 12.79 8.12
CA THR A 14 8.98 11.59 8.52
C THR A 14 8.20 11.19 7.28
N ASP A 15 8.81 10.32 6.48
CA ASP A 15 8.16 9.74 5.32
C ASP A 15 6.93 9.04 5.90
N ASN A 16 5.76 9.67 5.72
CA ASN A 16 4.48 9.18 6.20
C ASN A 16 4.26 7.80 5.59
N TYR A 17 4.67 6.77 6.33
CA TYR A 17 4.72 5.40 5.88
C TYR A 17 3.40 4.75 6.25
N THR A 18 2.69 4.26 5.24
CA THR A 18 1.47 3.46 5.43
C THR A 18 1.79 2.00 5.19
N TYR A 19 1.17 1.11 5.97
CA TYR A 19 1.25 -0.33 5.74
C TYR A 19 -0.13 -0.92 5.47
N PRO A 20 -0.22 -1.93 4.59
CA PRO A 20 -1.47 -2.64 4.35
C PRO A 20 -1.75 -3.65 5.48
N GLN A 21 -2.99 -3.71 5.93
CA GLN A 21 -3.56 -4.74 6.79
C GLN A 21 -4.68 -5.45 6.03
N PHE A 22 -4.59 -6.77 5.94
CA PHE A 22 -5.67 -7.61 5.40
C PHE A 22 -6.59 -8.04 6.54
N VAL A 23 -7.89 -7.82 6.36
CA VAL A 23 -8.93 -8.30 7.26
C VAL A 23 -9.70 -9.38 6.54
N ILE A 24 -9.86 -10.54 7.18
CA ILE A 24 -10.57 -11.69 6.63
C ILE A 24 -11.73 -11.99 7.56
N ASP A 25 -12.96 -11.89 7.05
CA ASP A 25 -14.14 -12.35 7.77
C ASP A 25 -14.17 -13.89 7.76
N GLU A 26 -14.07 -14.51 8.93
CA GLU A 26 -13.97 -15.97 9.05
C GLU A 26 -15.25 -16.71 8.63
N LYS A 27 -16.42 -16.06 8.67
CA LYS A 27 -17.70 -16.70 8.36
C LYS A 27 -17.98 -16.71 6.87
N THR A 28 -17.60 -15.65 6.18
CA THR A 28 -17.92 -15.39 4.78
C THR A 28 -16.71 -15.54 3.86
N GLY A 29 -15.49 -15.52 4.41
CA GLY A 29 -14.23 -15.51 3.66
C GLY A 29 -13.98 -14.20 2.93
N GLN A 30 -14.75 -13.15 3.20
CA GLN A 30 -14.55 -11.84 2.55
C GLN A 30 -13.25 -11.22 3.03
N ILE A 31 -12.49 -10.66 2.08
CA ILE A 31 -11.21 -10.01 2.32
C ILE A 31 -11.37 -8.52 2.06
N GLU A 32 -10.87 -7.71 2.97
CA GLU A 32 -10.80 -6.25 2.89
C GLU A 32 -9.37 -5.78 3.20
N VAL A 33 -9.01 -4.57 2.76
CA VAL A 33 -7.66 -4.01 3.00
C VAL A 33 -7.76 -2.62 3.62
N ASN A 34 -7.04 -2.43 4.72
CA ASN A 34 -6.83 -1.13 5.34
C ASN A 34 -5.40 -0.67 5.10
N PHE A 35 -5.21 0.60 4.74
CA PHE A 35 -3.92 1.27 4.84
C PHE A 35 -3.89 2.02 6.15
N ILE A 36 -2.95 1.65 7.00
CA ILE A 36 -2.80 2.21 8.33
C ILE A 36 -1.61 3.14 8.33
N ASP A 37 -1.83 4.37 8.78
CA ASP A 37 -0.75 5.30 9.08
C ASP A 37 0.03 4.78 10.29
N ARG A 38 1.35 4.60 10.12
CA ARG A 38 2.20 3.95 11.13
C ARG A 38 2.25 4.73 12.44
N GLU A 39 2.27 6.06 12.38
CA GLU A 39 2.46 6.90 13.56
C GLU A 39 1.18 7.01 14.39
N SER A 40 0.04 7.26 13.72
CA SER A 40 -1.24 7.46 14.38
C SER A 40 -2.02 6.16 14.62
N GLY A 41 -1.67 5.07 13.93
CA GLY A 41 -2.42 3.82 13.94
C GLY A 41 -3.81 3.93 13.29
N ARG A 42 -4.10 5.05 12.61
CA ARG A 42 -5.41 5.29 11.99
C ARG A 42 -5.48 4.71 10.59
N VAL A 43 -6.65 4.20 10.25
CA VAL A 43 -6.96 3.83 8.86
C VAL A 43 -7.06 5.11 8.04
N VAL A 44 -6.17 5.27 7.06
CA VAL A 44 -6.15 6.42 6.14
C VAL A 44 -6.77 6.09 4.79
N ARG A 45 -6.87 4.78 4.46
CA ARG A 45 -7.62 4.30 3.31
C ARG A 45 -8.18 2.91 3.61
N HIS A 46 -9.42 2.69 3.18
CA HIS A 46 -10.09 1.40 3.26
C HIS A 46 -10.46 0.96 1.85
N ILE A 47 -10.18 -0.29 1.51
CA ILE A 47 -10.60 -0.95 0.27
C ILE A 47 -11.58 -2.07 0.65
N PRO A 48 -12.88 -1.90 0.39
CA PRO A 48 -13.89 -2.91 0.70
C PRO A 48 -13.76 -4.11 -0.25
N SER A 49 -14.35 -5.24 0.16
CA SER A 49 -14.19 -6.50 -0.55
C SER A 49 -14.63 -6.46 -2.02
N ALA A 50 -15.69 -5.72 -2.33
CA ALA A 50 -16.18 -5.55 -3.70
C ALA A 50 -15.17 -4.82 -4.62
N GLU A 51 -14.53 -3.76 -4.11
CA GLU A 51 -13.51 -3.02 -4.84
C GLU A 51 -12.24 -3.85 -5.00
N LEU A 52 -11.80 -4.54 -3.94
CA LEU A 52 -10.65 -5.42 -3.98
C LEU A 52 -10.81 -6.51 -5.05
N LYS A 53 -12.01 -7.11 -5.14
CA LYS A 53 -12.32 -8.13 -6.16
C LYS A 53 -12.21 -7.57 -7.59
N ALA A 54 -12.64 -6.33 -7.82
CA ALA A 54 -12.49 -5.68 -9.12
C ALA A 54 -11.02 -5.46 -9.46
N ILE A 55 -10.22 -4.93 -8.53
CA ILE A 55 -8.78 -4.69 -8.71
C ILE A 55 -8.06 -6.00 -9.07
N VAL A 56 -8.31 -7.09 -8.33
CA VAL A 56 -7.69 -8.39 -8.61
C VAL A 56 -8.12 -8.93 -9.96
N LYS A 57 -9.40 -8.80 -10.34
CA LYS A 57 -9.90 -9.24 -11.64
C LYS A 57 -9.23 -8.48 -12.79
N ASP A 58 -9.09 -7.16 -12.66
CA ASP A 58 -8.44 -6.31 -13.66
C ASP A 58 -6.95 -6.63 -13.78
N TYR A 59 -6.28 -6.87 -12.64
CA TYR A 59 -4.89 -7.30 -12.61
C TYR A 59 -4.70 -8.67 -13.30
N CYS A 60 -5.51 -9.67 -12.98
CA CYS A 60 -5.45 -10.98 -13.63
C CYS A 60 -5.72 -10.89 -15.13
N SER A 61 -6.64 -10.02 -15.55
CA SER A 61 -7.01 -9.82 -16.96
C SER A 61 -5.90 -9.13 -17.76
N SER A 62 -5.24 -8.12 -17.16
CA SER A 62 -4.09 -7.43 -17.78
C SER A 62 -2.83 -8.30 -17.83
N GLN A 63 -2.59 -9.15 -16.84
CA GLN A 63 -1.50 -10.14 -16.86
C GLN A 63 -1.76 -11.24 -17.91
N GLY A 64 -2.99 -11.76 -18.01
CA GLY A 64 -3.37 -12.75 -19.02
C GLY A 64 -3.22 -12.26 -20.47
N ALA A 65 -3.39 -10.96 -20.73
CA ALA A 65 -3.12 -10.36 -22.03
C ALA A 65 -1.61 -10.34 -22.37
N ASN A 66 -0.75 -10.10 -21.38
CA ASN A 66 0.71 -10.05 -21.56
C ASN A 66 1.35 -11.44 -21.79
N PHE A 67 0.74 -12.53 -21.31
CA PHE A 67 1.22 -13.89 -21.59
C PHE A 67 0.90 -14.37 -23.01
N ARG A 68 -0.22 -13.93 -23.61
CA ARG A 68 -0.59 -14.28 -24.99
C ARG A 68 0.28 -13.62 -26.05
N GLN A 69 0.85 -12.44 -25.77
CA GLN A 69 1.73 -11.73 -26.71
C GLN A 69 3.17 -12.25 -26.77
N ARG A 70 3.61 -13.04 -25.78
CA ARG A 70 4.95 -13.65 -25.78
C ARG A 70 5.02 -15.03 -26.45
N GLN A 71 3.90 -15.51 -27.00
CA GLN A 71 3.80 -16.80 -27.69
C GLN A 71 3.34 -16.67 -29.15
N ALA A 72 3.32 -15.46 -29.70
CA ALA A 72 3.03 -15.20 -31.11
C ALA A 72 4.30 -14.86 -31.89
#